data_AF-A0A3S4D8I0-F1
#
_entry.id   AF-A0A3S4D8I0-F1
#
_cell.length_a   1.000
_cell.length_b   1.000
_cell.length_c   1.000
_cell.angle_alpha   90.00
_cell.angle_beta   90.00
_cell.angle_gamma   90.00
#
_symmetry.space_group_name_H-M   'P 1'
#
loop_
_entity.id
_entity.type
_entity.pdbx_description
1 polymer ?
#
loop_
_entity_poly.entity_id
_entity_poly.type
_entity_poly.pdbx_seq_one_letter_code
_entity_poly.pdbx_strand_id
1 'polypeptide(L)'
;MEISEQEFQSAVRQGEELRRNGYAVSAEYDARQNRLVVGLSSGVTIMVPVHLVEDLAGADPVDLAEIEITPSGLGLHWPRLDADVYVPGFMKGIYGTRRWMAALLGAEGGKSSSPAKAAAARTNGAKGGRPRKQA
;
A
#
# COMPACT_ATOMS: atom_id res chain seq x y z
N MET A 1 28.27 6.87 -8.35
CA MET A 1 27.56 6.47 -9.59
C MET A 1 27.30 7.77 -10.33
N GLU A 2 27.85 7.94 -11.53
CA GLU A 2 27.66 9.15 -12.34
C GLU A 2 26.39 8.94 -13.18
N ILE A 3 25.37 9.78 -13.02
CA ILE A 3 24.12 9.72 -13.79
C ILE A 3 24.39 10.41 -15.12
N SER A 4 24.13 9.74 -16.25
CA SER A 4 24.29 10.37 -17.55
C SER A 4 23.20 11.42 -17.78
N GLU A 5 23.52 12.44 -18.58
CA GLU A 5 22.55 13.46 -18.99
C GLU A 5 21.31 12.83 -19.65
N GLN A 6 21.50 11.76 -20.43
CA GLN A 6 20.40 11.08 -21.09
C GLN A 6 19.46 10.39 -20.09
N GLU A 7 20.01 9.75 -19.05
CA GLU A 7 19.22 9.13 -17.98
C GLU A 7 18.45 10.18 -17.18
N PHE A 8 19.09 11.29 -16.83
CA PHE A 8 18.45 12.41 -16.15
C PHE A 8 17.26 12.95 -16.94
N GLN A 9 17.47 13.25 -18.23
CA GLN A 9 16.42 13.76 -19.11
C GLN A 9 15.28 12.75 -19.31
N SER A 10 15.59 11.45 -19.33
CA SER A 10 14.57 10.39 -19.40
C SER A 10 13.71 10.35 -18.15
N ALA A 11 14.33 10.44 -16.97
CA ALA A 11 13.62 10.44 -15.68
C ALA A 11 12.70 11.66 -15.53
N VAL A 12 13.16 12.85 -15.94
CA VAL A 12 12.35 14.07 -15.95
C VAL A 12 11.11 13.88 -16.83
N ARG A 13 11.28 13.44 -18.08
CA ARG A 13 10.15 13.21 -18.99
C ARG A 13 9.15 12.23 -18.39
N GLN A 14 9.62 11.09 -17.86
CA GLN A 14 8.74 10.10 -17.22
C GLN A 14 7.94 10.69 -16.06
N GLY A 15 8.58 11.49 -15.20
CA GLY A 15 7.90 12.18 -14.10
C GLY A 15 6.81 13.12 -14.60
N GLU A 16 7.07 13.88 -15.65
CA GLU A 16 6.08 14.75 -16.28
C GLU A 16 4.90 13.95 -16.87
N GLU A 17 5.17 12.84 -17.56
CA GLU A 17 4.10 12.01 -18.13
C GLU A 17 3.19 11.42 -17.06
N LEU A 18 3.77 10.97 -15.95
CA LEU A 18 3.02 10.46 -14.81
C LEU A 18 2.15 11.56 -14.19
N ARG A 19 2.68 12.77 -14.06
CA ARG A 19 1.94 13.92 -13.52
C ARG A 19 0.76 14.31 -14.41
N ARG A 20 0.85 14.12 -15.74
CA ARG A 20 -0.28 14.35 -16.66
C ARG A 20 -1.48 13.41 -16.39
N ASN A 21 -1.26 12.24 -15.80
CA ASN A 21 -2.33 11.31 -15.44
C ASN A 21 -3.05 11.68 -14.13
N GLY A 22 -2.63 12.76 -13.46
CA GLY A 22 -3.14 13.19 -12.16
C GLY A 22 -2.09 13.08 -11.08
N TYR A 23 -2.05 14.09 -10.21
CA TYR A 23 -1.14 14.17 -9.07
C TYR A 23 -1.89 14.67 -7.84
N ALA A 24 -1.42 14.35 -6.64
CA ALA A 24 -2.04 14.78 -5.41
C ALA A 24 -1.98 16.31 -5.26
N VAL A 25 -3.13 16.91 -4.96
CA VAL A 25 -3.28 18.32 -4.59
C VAL A 25 -3.77 18.49 -3.16
N SER A 26 -4.32 17.43 -2.57
CA SER A 26 -4.68 17.34 -1.15
C SER A 26 -4.49 15.90 -0.68
N ALA A 27 -4.14 15.75 0.60
CA ALA A 27 -4.08 14.48 1.28
C ALA A 27 -4.49 14.72 2.74
N GLU A 28 -5.40 13.89 3.24
CA GLU A 28 -5.84 13.94 4.62
C GLU A 28 -6.11 12.53 5.15
N TYR A 29 -5.94 12.35 6.46
CA TYR A 29 -6.34 11.14 7.14
C TYR A 29 -7.72 11.33 7.80
N ASP A 30 -8.72 10.59 7.32
CA ASP A 30 -10.01 10.47 7.96
C ASP A 30 -9.94 9.43 9.09
N ALA A 31 -9.75 9.92 10.31
CA ALA A 31 -9.71 9.10 11.52
C ALA A 31 -11.04 8.40 11.83
N ARG A 32 -12.19 8.94 11.38
CA ARG A 32 -13.50 8.34 11.66
C ARG A 32 -13.70 7.07 10.84
N GLN A 33 -13.27 7.10 9.59
CA GLN A 33 -13.38 5.94 8.68
C GLN A 33 -12.10 5.11 8.60
N ASN A 34 -11.03 5.57 9.24
CA ASN A 34 -9.68 5.01 9.16
C ASN A 34 -9.16 4.90 7.71
N ARG A 35 -9.21 6.02 6.99
CA ARG A 35 -8.90 6.10 5.55
C ARG A 35 -7.96 7.25 5.24
N LEU A 36 -7.06 7.00 4.30
CA LEU A 36 -6.35 8.04 3.58
C LEU A 36 -7.26 8.57 2.46
N VAL A 37 -7.47 9.88 2.42
CA VAL A 37 -8.23 10.58 1.38
C VAL A 37 -7.25 11.43 0.58
N VAL A 38 -7.19 11.21 -0.73
CA VAL A 38 -6.29 11.91 -1.64
C VAL A 38 -7.10 12.56 -2.75
N GLY A 39 -7.09 13.89 -2.79
CA GLY A 39 -7.64 14.65 -3.91
C GLY A 39 -6.59 14.83 -5.01
N LEU A 40 -6.94 14.50 -6.24
CA LEU A 40 -6.08 14.62 -7.41
C LEU A 40 -6.38 15.87 -8.23
N SER A 41 -5.37 16.36 -8.95
CA SER A 41 -5.48 17.48 -9.89
C SER A 41 -6.49 17.25 -11.03
N SER A 42 -6.87 16.00 -11.28
CA SER A 42 -7.94 15.62 -12.22
C SER A 42 -9.35 15.86 -11.68
N GLY A 43 -9.50 16.23 -10.40
CA GLY A 43 -10.79 16.31 -9.70
C GLY A 43 -11.26 14.99 -9.09
N VAL A 44 -10.55 13.89 -9.34
CA VAL A 44 -10.84 12.59 -8.72
C VAL A 44 -10.39 12.60 -7.25
N THR A 45 -11.20 12.02 -6.37
CA THR A 45 -10.83 11.73 -4.98
C THR A 45 -10.69 10.22 -4.79
N ILE A 46 -9.55 9.80 -4.24
CA ILE A 46 -9.27 8.41 -3.90
C ILE A 46 -9.36 8.27 -2.38
N MET A 47 -10.10 7.26 -1.91
CA MET A 47 -10.18 6.91 -0.50
C MET A 47 -9.65 5.49 -0.30
N VAL A 48 -8.56 5.33 0.46
CA VAL A 48 -7.91 4.05 0.70
C VAL A 48 -7.91 3.74 2.20
N PRO A 49 -8.42 2.59 2.65
CA PRO A 49 -8.24 2.15 4.04
C PRO A 49 -6.75 2.02 4.39
N VAL A 50 -6.31 2.66 5.47
CA VAL A 50 -4.87 2.74 5.80
C VAL A 50 -4.25 1.37 6.06
N HIS A 51 -5.03 0.41 6.58
CA HIS A 51 -4.55 -0.96 6.84
C HIS A 51 -4.22 -1.77 5.57
N LEU A 52 -4.62 -1.30 4.38
CA LEU A 52 -4.23 -1.91 3.11
C LEU A 52 -2.90 -1.39 2.60
N VAL A 53 -2.50 -0.19 3.02
CA VAL A 53 -1.27 0.46 2.58
C VAL A 53 -0.10 -0.07 3.43
N GLU A 54 0.87 -0.74 2.81
CA GLU A 54 1.94 -1.47 3.53
C GLU A 54 2.64 -0.58 4.57
N ASP A 55 3.08 0.61 4.17
CA ASP A 55 3.87 1.50 5.02
C ASP A 55 3.04 2.23 6.08
N LEU A 56 1.70 2.14 6.00
CA LEU A 56 0.77 2.74 6.97
C LEU A 56 0.05 1.67 7.81
N ALA A 57 0.27 0.40 7.51
CA ALA A 57 -0.49 -0.69 8.10
C ALA A 57 -0.15 -0.84 9.59
N GLY A 58 -1.13 -0.52 10.46
CA GLY A 58 -0.98 -0.62 11.90
C GLY A 58 -0.30 0.59 12.56
N ALA A 59 -0.08 1.67 11.81
CA ALA A 59 0.37 2.94 12.38
C ALA A 59 -0.67 3.52 13.36
N ASP A 60 -0.19 4.25 14.37
CA ASP A 60 -1.07 4.97 15.29
C ASP A 60 -1.77 6.12 14.54
N PRO A 61 -3.07 6.35 14.77
CA PRO A 61 -3.79 7.50 14.21
C PRO A 61 -3.08 8.85 14.36
N VAL A 62 -2.33 9.08 15.45
CA VAL A 62 -1.57 10.33 15.64
C VAL A 62 -0.42 10.49 14.64
N ASP A 63 0.21 9.38 14.26
CA ASP A 63 1.34 9.38 13.32
C ASP A 63 0.87 9.47 11.86
N LEU A 64 -0.41 9.18 11.61
CA LEU A 64 -1.04 9.27 10.29
C LEU A 64 -1.55 10.68 9.93
N ALA A 65 -1.65 11.58 10.93
CA ALA A 65 -2.30 12.88 10.77
C ALA A 65 -1.45 13.89 9.97
N GLU A 66 -0.13 13.81 10.07
CA GLU A 66 0.80 14.71 9.38
C GLU A 66 1.22 14.09 8.04
N ILE A 67 0.75 14.70 6.94
CA ILE A 67 1.00 14.23 5.57
C ILE A 67 1.62 15.37 4.77
N GLU A 68 2.75 15.10 4.14
CA GLU A 68 3.40 16.00 3.20
C GLU A 68 3.20 15.50 1.77
N ILE A 69 2.80 16.40 0.87
CA ILE A 69 2.76 16.09 -0.55
C ILE A 69 4.12 16.48 -1.15
N THR A 70 4.79 15.52 -1.78
CA THR A 70 6.06 15.79 -2.46
C THR A 70 5.89 16.85 -3.56
N PRO A 71 6.95 17.60 -3.94
CA PRO A 71 6.83 18.67 -4.95
C PRO A 71 6.25 18.21 -6.30
N SER A 72 6.50 16.96 -6.68
CA SER A 72 5.95 16.36 -7.89
C SER A 72 4.45 16.05 -7.79
N GLY A 73 3.90 15.95 -6.57
CA GLY A 73 2.55 15.46 -6.29
C GLY A 73 2.36 13.96 -6.52
N LEU A 74 3.43 13.23 -6.86
CA LEU A 74 3.37 11.79 -7.15
C LEU A 74 3.60 10.93 -5.90
N GLY A 75 4.08 11.54 -4.82
CA GLY A 75 4.34 10.89 -3.54
C GLY A 75 3.71 11.65 -2.38
N LEU A 76 3.31 10.90 -1.36
CA LEU A 76 2.93 11.39 -0.03
C LEU A 76 3.96 10.89 0.97
N HIS A 77 4.33 11.73 1.92
CA HIS A 77 5.32 11.43 2.95
C HIS A 77 4.70 11.63 4.34
N TRP A 78 4.99 10.72 5.26
CA TRP A 78 4.64 10.83 6.69
C TRP A 78 5.91 11.01 7.51
N PRO A 79 6.27 12.24 7.91
CA PRO A 79 7.51 12.52 8.65
C PRO A 79 7.66 11.71 9.93
N ARG A 80 6.54 11.45 10.63
CA ARG A 80 6.53 10.70 11.89
C ARG A 80 6.77 9.20 11.72
N LEU A 81 6.46 8.66 10.55
CA LEU A 81 6.57 7.24 10.22
C LEU A 81 7.82 6.93 9.39
N ASP A 82 8.47 7.96 8.83
CA ASP A 82 9.48 7.80 7.77
C ASP A 82 8.96 6.92 6.62
N ALA A 83 7.69 7.18 6.24
CA ALA A 83 6.96 6.38 5.27
C ALA A 83 6.61 7.20 4.02
N ASP A 84 6.77 6.59 2.85
CA ASP A 84 6.46 7.19 1.56
C ASP A 84 5.45 6.34 0.78
N VAL A 85 4.44 7.00 0.22
CA VAL A 85 3.40 6.36 -0.57
C VAL A 85 3.38 6.94 -1.97
N TYR A 86 3.48 6.07 -2.98
CA TYR A 86 3.43 6.45 -4.38
C TYR A 86 1.99 6.53 -4.91
N VAL A 87 1.49 7.75 -5.14
CA VAL A 87 0.11 8.07 -5.52
C VAL A 87 -0.34 7.37 -6.81
N PRO A 88 0.46 7.31 -7.90
CA PRO A 88 0.05 6.58 -9.11
C PRO A 88 -0.14 5.08 -8.89
N GLY A 89 0.41 4.50 -7.80
CA GLY A 89 0.14 3.14 -7.38
C GLY A 89 -1.33 2.91 -7.02
N PHE A 90 -1.95 3.86 -6.31
CA PHE A 90 -3.35 3.76 -5.91
C PHE A 90 -4.33 3.69 -7.08
N MET A 91 -4.08 4.47 -8.14
CA MET A 91 -4.89 4.39 -9.37
C MET A 91 -4.80 3.03 -10.06
N LYS A 92 -3.72 2.27 -9.80
CA LYS A 92 -3.49 0.92 -10.33
C LYS A 92 -3.90 -0.18 -9.34
N GLY A 93 -4.48 0.16 -8.18
CA GLY A 93 -4.82 -0.79 -7.12
C GLY A 93 -3.61 -1.40 -6.42
N ILE A 94 -2.46 -0.74 -6.45
CA ILE A 94 -1.22 -1.17 -5.80
C ILE A 94 -1.08 -0.39 -4.48
N TYR A 95 -1.16 -1.10 -3.35
CA TYR A 95 -1.10 -0.51 -2.00
C TYR A 95 0.17 -0.91 -1.23
N GLY A 96 1.10 -1.60 -1.89
CA GLY A 96 2.35 -2.04 -1.29
C GLY A 96 3.11 -2.96 -2.21
N THR A 97 4.14 -3.60 -1.69
CA THR A 97 4.91 -4.62 -2.39
C THR A 97 4.03 -5.79 -2.81
N ARG A 98 4.45 -6.49 -3.87
CA ARG A 98 3.78 -7.73 -4.30
C ARG A 98 3.66 -8.76 -3.18
N ARG A 99 4.67 -8.82 -2.30
CA ARG A 99 4.69 -9.74 -1.16
C ARG A 99 3.61 -9.39 -0.15
N TRP A 100 3.48 -8.12 0.21
CA TRP A 100 2.44 -7.63 1.10
C TRP A 100 1.03 -7.90 0.57
N MET A 101 0.77 -7.50 -0.67
CA MET A 101 -0.52 -7.71 -1.33
C MET A 101 -0.89 -9.21 -1.40
N ALA A 102 0.08 -10.07 -1.72
CA ALA A 102 -0.11 -11.51 -1.71
C ALA A 102 -0.37 -12.07 -0.30
N ALA A 103 0.30 -11.53 0.73
CA ALA A 103 0.07 -11.92 2.12
C ALA A 103 -1.34 -11.55 2.60
N LEU A 104 -1.83 -10.34 2.27
CA LEU A 104 -3.21 -9.93 2.57
C LEU A 104 -4.24 -10.86 1.92
N LEU A 105 -4.10 -11.11 0.61
CA LEU A 105 -4.99 -12.02 -0.13
C LEU A 105 -4.92 -13.46 0.42
N GLY A 106 -3.71 -13.94 0.71
CA GLY A 106 -3.48 -15.27 1.27
C GLY A 106 -4.06 -15.42 2.68
N ALA A 107 -3.96 -14.39 3.52
CA ALA A 107 -4.57 -14.37 4.85
C ALA A 107 -6.10 -14.41 4.75
N GLU A 108 -6.69 -13.64 3.84
CA GLU A 108 -8.14 -13.63 3.64
C GLU A 108 -8.66 -14.98 3.11
N GLY A 109 -8.02 -15.56 2.10
CA GLY A 109 -8.31 -16.93 1.66
C GLY A 109 -8.02 -17.99 2.74
N GLY A 110 -7.07 -17.70 3.62
CA GLY A 110 -6.74 -18.47 4.82
C GLY A 110 -7.89 -18.54 5.82
N LYS A 111 -8.66 -17.46 5.99
CA LYS A 111 -9.82 -17.40 6.90
C LYS A 111 -11.02 -18.20 6.41
N SER A 112 -11.17 -18.37 5.09
CA SER A 112 -12.27 -19.15 4.51
C SER A 112 -12.25 -20.58 5.05
N SER A 113 -13.35 -21.04 5.65
CA SER A 113 -13.56 -22.42 6.08
C SER A 113 -14.54 -23.09 5.12
N SER A 114 -14.10 -24.14 4.44
CA SER A 114 -14.96 -24.94 3.55
C SER A 114 -14.88 -26.41 3.92
N PRO A 115 -15.90 -27.23 3.63
CA PRO A 115 -15.84 -28.67 3.87
C PRO A 115 -14.62 -29.33 3.21
N ALA A 116 -14.29 -28.90 1.99
CA ALA A 116 -13.11 -29.36 1.26
C ALA A 116 -11.80 -28.99 1.98
N LYS A 117 -11.67 -27.75 2.47
CA LYS A 117 -10.49 -27.29 3.20
C LYS A 117 -10.35 -27.99 4.56
N ALA A 118 -11.46 -28.24 5.25
CA ALA A 118 -11.48 -29.00 6.49
C ALA A 118 -11.08 -30.47 6.27
N ALA A 119 -11.57 -31.11 5.20
CA ALA A 119 -11.16 -32.46 4.82
C ALA A 119 -9.66 -32.52 4.50
N ALA A 120 -9.16 -31.61 3.66
CA ALA A 120 -7.74 -31.50 3.34
C ALA A 120 -6.87 -31.27 4.59
N ALA A 121 -7.30 -30.40 5.51
CA ALA A 121 -6.59 -30.15 6.76
C ALA A 121 -6.49 -31.41 7.64
N ARG A 122 -7.56 -32.21 7.74
CA ARG A 122 -7.53 -33.51 8.46
C ARG A 122 -6.56 -34.48 7.82
N THR A 123 -6.61 -34.65 6.49
CA THR A 123 -5.69 -35.51 5.74
C THR A 123 -4.23 -35.08 5.92
N ASN A 124 -3.96 -33.77 5.91
CA ASN A 124 -2.62 -33.23 6.14
C ASN A 124 -2.16 -33.39 7.60
N GLY A 125 -3.08 -33.24 8.56
CA GLY A 125 -2.81 -33.50 9.97
C GLY A 125 -2.38 -34.94 10.25
N ALA A 126 -3.02 -35.92 9.58
CA ALA A 126 -2.64 -37.34 9.68
C ALA A 126 -1.21 -37.65 9.18
N LYS A 127 -0.64 -36.78 8.33
CA LYS A 127 0.73 -36.91 7.80
C LYS A 127 1.81 -36.27 8.68
N GLY A 128 1.46 -35.83 9.90
CA GLY A 128 2.41 -35.27 10.87
C GLY A 128 2.12 -33.82 11.28
N GLY A 129 1.16 -33.15 10.63
CA GLY A 129 0.68 -31.83 11.02
C GLY A 129 1.78 -30.76 11.17
N ARG A 130 1.42 -29.62 11.79
CA ARG A 130 2.39 -28.60 12.19
C ARG A 130 2.95 -28.97 13.58
N PRO A 131 4.28 -29.13 13.76
CA PRO A 131 4.87 -29.40 15.06
C PRO A 131 4.48 -28.35 16.10
N ARG A 132 4.31 -28.76 17.37
CA ARG A 132 4.03 -27.82 18.47
C ARG A 132 5.23 -26.88 18.67
N LYS A 133 4.96 -25.60 18.86
CA LYS A 133 5.99 -24.61 19.21
C LYS A 133 6.51 -24.96 20.61
N GLN A 134 7.80 -25.24 20.75
CA GLN A 134 8.41 -25.45 22.08
C GLN A 134 8.41 -24.10 22.83
N ALA A 135 8.13 -24.16 24.13
CA ALA A 135 8.04 -23.00 25.01
C ALA A 135 9.41 -22.33 25.22
#